data_AF-A0A964Y114-F1
#
_entry.id   AF-A0A964Y114-F1
#
_cell.length_a   1.000
_cell.length_b   1.000
_cell.length_c   1.000
_cell.angle_alpha   90.00
_cell.angle_beta   90.00
_cell.angle_gamma   90.00
#
_symmetry.space_group_name_H-M   'P 1'
#
loop_
_entity.id
_entity.type
_entity.pdbx_description
1 polymer ?
#
loop_
_entity_poly.entity_id
_entity_poly.type
_entity_poly.pdbx_seq_one_letter_code
_entity_poly.pdbx_strand_id
1 'polypeptide(L)'
;AGVAPALVMTVSHDPLCDEGLAYARRLDEAGVRVTSLHCNDQMHGVLSQGRMIPAADVLTANICRILSHELHRSDSSVTSPTPC
;
A
#
# COMPACT_ATOMS: atom_id res chain seq x y z
N ALA A 1 14.16 -10.26 4.80
CA ALA A 1 14.31 -9.18 3.81
C ALA A 1 14.61 -9.80 2.45
N GLY A 2 13.93 -9.36 1.38
CA GLY A 2 14.06 -9.98 0.05
C GLY A 2 12.77 -10.06 -0.79
N VAL A 3 11.68 -9.48 -0.30
CA VAL A 3 10.41 -9.35 -1.05
C VAL A 3 10.29 -7.96 -1.66
N ALA A 4 9.35 -7.81 -2.60
CA ALA A 4 9.05 -6.53 -3.23
C ALA A 4 8.54 -5.48 -2.20
N PRO A 5 8.67 -4.18 -2.49
CA PRO A 5 7.95 -3.13 -1.77
C PRO A 5 6.45 -3.42 -1.71
N ALA A 6 5.82 -3.07 -0.60
CA ALA A 6 4.43 -3.43 -0.34
C ALA A 6 3.54 -2.20 -0.12
N LEU A 7 2.32 -2.25 -0.65
CA LEU A 7 1.20 -1.42 -0.23
C LEU A 7 0.23 -2.30 0.56
N VAL A 8 -0.01 -1.97 1.82
CA VAL A 8 -0.95 -2.70 2.68
C VAL A 8 -2.09 -1.76 3.05
N MET A 9 -3.31 -2.10 2.65
CA MET A 9 -4.52 -1.38 3.00
C MET A 9 -5.35 -2.18 4.00
N THR A 10 -5.80 -1.54 5.07
CA THR A 10 -6.73 -2.11 6.06
C THR A 10 -7.95 -1.20 6.23
N VAL A 11 -9.05 -1.77 6.72
CA VAL A 11 -10.31 -1.05 6.98
C VAL A 11 -10.85 -1.42 8.35
N SER A 12 -11.49 -0.49 9.07
CA SER A 12 -11.94 -0.72 10.45
C SER A 12 -12.91 -1.88 10.64
N HIS A 13 -13.84 -2.09 9.71
CA HIS A 13 -14.89 -3.12 9.84
C HIS A 13 -14.51 -4.40 9.07
N ASP A 14 -13.25 -4.81 9.20
CA ASP A 14 -12.72 -6.05 8.65
C ASP A 14 -12.13 -6.88 9.79
N PRO A 15 -12.58 -8.14 10.00
CA PRO A 15 -12.00 -9.02 11.01
C PRO A 15 -10.48 -9.23 10.83
N LEU A 16 -9.94 -9.02 9.63
CA LEU A 16 -8.53 -9.17 9.31
C LEU A 16 -7.70 -7.90 9.55
N CYS A 17 -8.30 -6.81 10.06
CA CYS A 17 -7.63 -5.52 10.21
C CYS A 17 -6.35 -5.63 11.06
N ASP A 18 -6.43 -6.29 12.20
CA ASP A 18 -5.29 -6.45 13.12
C ASP A 18 -4.15 -7.25 12.49
N GLU A 19 -4.49 -8.29 11.72
CA GLU A 19 -3.51 -9.12 11.03
C GLU A 19 -2.83 -8.36 9.89
N GLY A 20 -3.59 -7.55 9.15
CA GLY A 20 -3.06 -6.66 8.11
C GLY A 20 -2.09 -5.62 8.68
N LEU A 21 -2.44 -4.99 9.81
CA LEU A 21 -1.56 -4.05 10.51
C LEU A 21 -0.29 -4.75 11.03
N ALA A 22 -0.44 -5.93 11.62
CA ALA A 22 0.69 -6.73 12.09
C ALA A 22 1.60 -7.17 10.93
N TYR A 23 1.05 -7.48 9.76
CA TYR A 23 1.83 -7.83 8.58
C TYR A 23 2.62 -6.62 8.04
N ALA A 24 1.98 -5.45 7.91
CA ALA A 24 2.66 -4.22 7.51
C ALA A 24 3.82 -3.89 8.44
N ARG A 25 3.61 -4.02 9.76
CA ARG A 25 4.65 -3.82 10.77
C ARG A 25 5.81 -4.82 10.63
N ARG A 26 5.52 -6.11 10.43
CA ARG A 26 6.57 -7.14 10.23
C ARG A 26 7.40 -6.88 8.98
N LEU A 27 6.79 -6.38 7.91
CA LEU A 27 7.50 -6.01 6.69
C LEU A 27 8.44 -4.83 6.93
N ASP A 28 7.98 -3.79 7.62
CA ASP A 28 8.78 -2.62 7.99
C ASP A 28 9.96 -3.00 8.90
N GLU A 29 9.71 -3.81 9.93
CA GLU A 29 10.76 -4.36 10.82
C GLU A 29 11.79 -5.22 10.05
N ALA A 30 11.38 -5.85 8.95
CA ALA A 30 12.26 -6.60 8.06
C ALA A 30 12.99 -5.73 7.03
N GLY A 31 12.89 -4.40 7.11
CA GLY A 31 13.53 -3.43 6.21
C GLY A 31 12.89 -3.36 4.82
N VAL A 32 11.67 -3.88 4.64
CA VAL A 32 10.91 -3.76 3.39
C VAL A 32 10.26 -2.38 3.35
N ARG A 33 10.27 -1.74 2.19
CA ARG A 33 9.54 -0.47 2.02
C ARG A 33 8.04 -0.77 2.01
N VAL A 34 7.31 -0.20 2.97
CA VAL A 34 5.87 -0.40 3.12
C VAL A 34 5.14 0.93 3.08
N THR A 35 4.11 1.02 2.26
CA THR A 35 3.06 2.05 2.41
C THR A 35 1.88 1.40 3.12
N SER A 36 1.50 1.91 4.29
CA SER A 36 0.31 1.46 5.01
C SER A 36 -0.81 2.50 4.87
N LEU A 37 -2.01 2.05 4.49
CA LEU A 37 -3.20 2.87 4.40
C LEU A 37 -4.31 2.25 5.26
N HIS A 38 -4.74 2.96 6.30
CA HIS A 38 -5.86 2.52 7.13
C HIS A 38 -7.07 3.40 6.89
N CYS A 39 -8.20 2.81 6.50
CA CYS A 39 -9.46 3.52 6.28
C CYS A 39 -10.41 3.24 7.44
N ASN A 40 -10.63 4.26 8.28
CA ASN A 40 -11.30 4.10 9.55
C ASN A 40 -12.83 3.97 9.45
N ASP A 41 -13.41 4.23 8.29
CA ASP A 41 -14.86 4.32 8.04
C ASP A 41 -15.37 3.32 6.99
N GLN A 42 -14.53 2.36 6.59
CA GLN A 42 -14.86 1.38 5.53
C GLN A 42 -15.02 -0.04 6.07
N MET A 43 -15.58 -0.90 5.21
CA MET A 43 -15.80 -2.33 5.45
C MET A 43 -15.03 -3.21 4.49
N HIS A 44 -14.89 -4.48 4.85
CA HIS A 44 -14.25 -5.48 4.01
C HIS A 44 -14.89 -5.52 2.60
N GLY A 45 -14.04 -5.52 1.56
CA GLY A 45 -14.47 -5.59 0.16
C GLY A 45 -14.85 -4.26 -0.50
N VAL A 46 -14.66 -3.10 0.18
CA VAL A 46 -15.05 -1.77 -0.33
C VAL A 46 -14.59 -1.48 -1.76
N LEU A 47 -13.39 -1.91 -2.17
CA LEU A 47 -12.82 -1.63 -3.50
C LEU A 47 -13.66 -2.15 -4.67
N SER A 48 -14.47 -3.18 -4.46
CA SER A 48 -15.36 -3.75 -5.49
C SER A 48 -16.77 -3.13 -5.50
N GLN A 49 -17.04 -2.19 -4.60
CA GLN A 49 -18.38 -1.66 -4.34
C GLN A 49 -18.59 -0.22 -4.82
N GLY A 50 -17.82 0.26 -5.81
CA GLY A 50 -17.89 1.66 -6.31
C GLY A 50 -19.25 2.13 -6.81
N ARG A 51 -20.15 1.22 -7.19
CA ARG A 51 -21.53 1.57 -7.53
C ARG A 51 -22.38 1.99 -6.33
N MET A 52 -22.05 1.51 -5.14
CA MET A 52 -22.81 1.71 -3.90
C MET A 52 -22.09 2.62 -2.91
N ILE A 53 -20.75 2.57 -2.89
CA ILE A 53 -19.91 3.29 -1.95
C ILE A 53 -19.00 4.24 -2.74
N PRO A 54 -19.29 5.56 -2.77
CA PRO A 54 -18.48 6.52 -3.51
C PRO A 54 -17.01 6.56 -3.09
N ALA A 55 -16.72 6.25 -1.82
CA ALA A 55 -15.36 6.18 -1.30
C ALA A 55 -14.50 5.13 -2.02
N ALA A 56 -15.09 4.08 -2.59
CA ALA A 56 -14.34 3.03 -3.28
C ALA A 56 -13.58 3.56 -4.50
N ASP A 57 -14.16 4.50 -5.25
CA ASP A 57 -13.51 5.11 -6.42
C ASP A 57 -12.32 5.98 -5.99
N VAL A 58 -12.48 6.74 -4.91
CA VAL A 58 -11.42 7.56 -4.31
C VAL A 58 -10.28 6.67 -3.81
N LEU A 59 -10.59 5.57 -3.12
CA LEU A 59 -9.61 4.61 -2.60
C LEU A 59 -8.87 3.92 -3.74
N THR A 60 -9.59 3.49 -4.78
CA THR A 60 -9.00 2.89 -5.98
C THR A 60 -8.05 3.86 -6.68
N ALA A 61 -8.46 5.12 -6.88
CA ALA A 61 -7.59 6.14 -7.44
C ALA A 61 -6.34 6.38 -6.59
N ASN A 62 -6.48 6.37 -5.26
CA ASN A 62 -5.35 6.52 -4.33
C ASN A 62 -4.36 5.35 -4.43
N ILE A 63 -4.87 4.11 -4.49
CA ILE A 63 -4.06 2.89 -4.68
C ILE A 63 -3.31 2.97 -6.01
N CYS A 64 -4.00 3.28 -7.12
CA CYS A 64 -3.37 3.40 -8.44
C CYS A 64 -2.27 4.46 -8.46
N ARG A 65 -2.49 5.60 -7.79
CA ARG A 65 -1.48 6.66 -7.66
C ARG A 65 -0.24 6.18 -6.90
N ILE A 66 -0.43 5.49 -5.78
CA ILE A 66 0.69 4.95 -4.99
C ILE A 66 1.47 3.91 -5.80
N LEU A 67 0.77 2.97 -6.44
CA LEU A 67 1.40 1.95 -7.26
C LEU A 67 2.15 2.55 -8.44
N SER A 68 1.55 3.53 -9.14
CA SER A 68 2.21 4.24 -10.23
C SER A 68 3.49 4.92 -9.76
N HIS A 69 3.46 5.61 -8.62
CA HIS A 69 4.66 6.22 -8.05
C HIS A 69 5.76 5.19 -7.76
N GLU A 70 5.42 4.04 -7.18
CA GLU A 70 6.40 2.99 -6.86
C GLU A 70 6.96 2.29 -8.10
N LEU A 71 6.13 2.08 -9.13
CA LEU A 71 6.58 1.46 -10.38
C LEU A 71 7.53 2.38 -11.17
N HIS A 72 7.23 3.68 -11.24
CA HIS A 72 8.05 4.64 -11.99
C HIS A 72 9.26 5.18 -11.21
N ARG A 73 9.35 4.96 -9.90
CA ARG A 73 10.55 5.32 -9.11
C ARG A 73 11.81 4.56 -9.53
N SER A 74 11.66 3.37 -10.10
CA SER A 74 12.77 2.47 -10.45
C SER A 74 13.61 2.96 -11.63
N ASP A 75 13.17 4.01 -12.34
CA ASP A 75 13.93 4.62 -13.44
C ASP A 75 14.99 5.62 -12.95
N SER A 76 15.01 5.97 -11.66
CA SER A 76 15.89 7.02 -11.12
C SER A 76 17.10 6.51 -10.31
N SER A 77 17.26 5.19 -10.13
CA SER A 77 18.32 4.62 -9.27
C SER A 77 19.48 3.93 -10.00
N VAL A 78 19.58 4.07 -11.33
CA VAL A 78 20.79 3.67 -12.10
C VAL A 78 21.52 4.93 -12.57
N THR A 79 22.15 5.65 -11.63
CA THR A 79 23.34 6.49 -11.89
C THR A 79 23.78 7.12 -10.57
N SER A 80 24.70 6.46 -9.88
CA SER A 80 25.65 7.17 -9.01
C SER A 80 27.06 6.86 -9.53
N PRO A 81 27.85 7.86 -9.94
CA PRO A 81 29.22 7.65 -10.37
C PRO A 81 30.07 7.26 -9.16
N THR A 82 30.83 6.18 -9.30
CA THR A 82 31.91 5.82 -8.36
C THR A 82 32.92 6.98 -8.36
N PRO A 83 33.26 7.59 -7.21
CA PRO A 83 34.37 8.54 -7.17
C PRO A 83 35.69 7.77 -7.30
N CYS A 84 36.62 8.39 -8.04
CA CYS A 84 37.98 7.91 -8.32
C CYS A 84 38.79 7.60 -7.05
#